data_AF-F6BHS6-F1
#
_entry.id   AF-F6BHS6-F1
#
_cell.length_a   1.000
_cell.length_b   1.000
_cell.length_c   1.000
_cell.angle_alpha   90.00
_cell.angle_beta   90.00
_cell.angle_gamma   90.00
#
_symmetry.space_group_name_H-M   'P 1'
#
loop_
_entity.id
_entity.type
_entity.pdbx_description
1 polymer ?
#
loop_
_entity_poly.entity_id
_entity_poly.type
_entity_poly.pdbx_seq_one_letter_code
_entity_poly.pdbx_strand_id
1 'polypeptide(L)' 'MALTQKELGYISDELASEQLIIKKYQTAVNQVTDPQLKNVFQKNINVHQNHYNSLLNLLK' A
#
# COMPACT_ATOMS: atom_id res chain seq x y z
N MET A 1 -4.40 21.70 13.06
CA MET A 1 -2.95 21.81 12.82
C MET A 1 -2.72 21.47 11.36
N ALA A 2 -1.97 22.29 10.62
CA ALA A 2 -1.56 21.96 9.27
C ALA A 2 -0.26 21.14 9.32
N LEU A 3 -0.12 20.14 8.45
CA LEU A 3 1.11 19.38 8.30
C LEU A 3 2.23 20.29 7.78
N THR A 4 3.45 20.06 8.25
CA THR A 4 4.64 20.75 7.74
C THR A 4 5.02 20.21 6.36
N GLN A 5 5.80 20.98 5.60
CA GLN A 5 6.31 20.55 4.29
C GLN A 5 7.10 19.24 4.36
N LYS A 6 7.85 19.03 5.46
CA LYS A 6 8.63 17.82 5.69
C LYS A 6 7.72 16.60 5.90
N GLU A 7 6.65 16.75 6.68
CA GLU A 7 5.66 15.69 6.90
C GLU A 7 4.90 15.36 5.62
N LEU A 8 4.53 16.36 4.81
CA LEU A 8 3.94 16.15 3.48
C LEU A 8 4.88 15.36 2.55
N GLY A 9 6.19 15.63 2.62
CA GLY A 9 7.22 14.86 1.92
C GLY A 9 7.20 13.38 2.33
N TYR A 10 7.24 13.10 3.64
CA TYR A 10 7.18 11.73 4.14
C TYR A 10 5.89 10.99 3.75
N ILE A 11 4.74 11.66 3.79
CA ILE A 11 3.48 11.05 3.37
C ILE A 11 3.51 10.73 1.87
N SER A 12 4.11 11.59 1.05
CA SER A 12 4.24 11.36 -0.40
C SER A 12 5.15 10.16 -0.70
N ASP A 13 6.27 10.04 0.03
CA ASP A 13 7.19 8.90 -0.09
C ASP A 13 6.51 7.59 0.34
N GLU A 14 5.77 7.59 1.45
CA GLU A 14 5.03 6.42 1.92
C GLU A 14 3.89 6.02 0.97
N LEU A 15 3.19 6.99 0.36
CA LEU A 15 2.20 6.70 -0.68
C LEU A 15 2.82 5.97 -1.88
N ALA A 16 4.02 6.38 -2.31
CA ALA A 16 4.74 5.71 -3.38
C ALA A 16 5.20 4.29 -2.97
N SER A 17 5.65 4.14 -1.72
CA SER A 17 6.01 2.85 -1.13
C SER A 17 4.83 1.87 -1.12
N GLU A 18 3.67 2.30 -0.60
CA GLU A 18 2.46 1.47 -0.55
C GLU A 18 2.00 1.03 -1.94
N GLN A 19 2.03 1.93 -2.94
CA GLN A 19 1.74 1.56 -4.33
C GLN A 19 2.69 0.50 -4.89
N LEU A 20 3.99 0.61 -4.58
CA LEU A 20 4.98 -0.37 -5.01
C LEU A 20 4.71 -1.74 -4.37
N ILE A 21 4.40 -1.76 -3.07
CA ILE A 21 4.12 -3.00 -2.33
C ILE A 21 2.85 -3.67 -2.89
N ILE A 22 1.78 -2.91 -3.14
CA ILE A 22 0.55 -3.41 -3.74
C ILE A 22 0.84 -4.09 -5.09
N LYS A 23 1.61 -3.44 -5.98
CA LYS A 23 1.98 -4.00 -7.29
C LYS A 23 2.82 -5.29 -7.15
N LYS A 24 3.73 -5.35 -6.18
CA LYS A 24 4.54 -6.54 -5.89
C LYS A 24 3.65 -7.72 -5.48
N TYR A 25 2.72 -7.51 -4.56
CA TYR A 25 1.81 -8.57 -4.15
C TYR A 25 0.83 -8.98 -5.26
N GLN A 26 0.31 -8.04 -6.05
CA GLN A 26 -0.51 -8.36 -7.22
C GLN A 26 0.26 -9.25 -8.21
N THR A 27 1.53 -8.95 -8.45
CA THR A 27 2.42 -9.78 -9.26
C THR A 27 2.60 -11.17 -8.63
N ALA A 28 2.84 -11.24 -7.33
CA ALA A 28 3.02 -12.50 -6.61
C ALA A 28 1.78 -13.40 -6.65
N VAL A 29 0.56 -12.85 -6.50
CA VAL A 29 -0.72 -13.58 -6.63
C VAL A 29 -0.83 -14.29 -7.98
N ASN A 30 -0.34 -13.66 -9.05
CA ASN A 30 -0.37 -14.21 -10.40
C ASN A 30 0.71 -15.29 -10.64
N GLN A 31 1.78 -15.30 -9.85
CA GLN A 31 2.90 -16.23 -10.00
C GLN A 31 2.74 -17.50 -9.16
N VAL A 32 2.08 -17.40 -8.00
CA VAL A 32 1.90 -18.57 -7.12
C VAL A 32 0.69 -19.40 -7.54
N THR A 33 0.77 -20.71 -7.33
CA THR A 33 -0.31 -21.67 -7.62
C THR A 33 -1.06 -22.11 -6.36
N ASP A 34 -0.37 -22.11 -5.21
CA ASP A 34 -0.94 -22.48 -3.91
C ASP A 34 -2.10 -21.54 -3.52
N PRO A 35 -3.33 -22.06 -3.30
CA PRO A 35 -4.49 -21.25 -2.94
C PRO A 35 -4.36 -20.52 -1.60
N GLN A 36 -3.66 -21.10 -0.62
CA GLN A 36 -3.43 -20.45 0.68
C GLN A 36 -2.48 -19.27 0.53
N LEU A 37 -1.39 -19.42 -0.24
CA LEU A 37 -0.48 -18.31 -0.53
C LEU A 37 -1.18 -17.18 -1.31
N LYS A 38 -2.02 -17.51 -2.30
CA LYS A 38 -2.86 -16.50 -2.99
C LYS A 38 -3.72 -15.72 -2.01
N ASN A 39 -4.40 -16.42 -1.10
CA ASN A 39 -5.24 -15.78 -0.08
C ASN A 39 -4.43 -14.87 0.85
N VAL A 40 -3.23 -15.28 1.25
CA VAL A 40 -2.33 -14.44 2.07
C VAL A 40 -1.93 -13.18 1.33
N PHE A 41 -1.48 -13.28 0.08
CA PHE A 41 -1.11 -12.09 -0.69
C PHE A 41 -2.31 -11.17 -0.96
N GLN A 42 -3.48 -11.73 -1.25
CA GLN A 42 -4.70 -10.93 -1.44
C GLN A 42 -5.08 -10.17 -0.16
N LYS A 43 -4.95 -10.79 1.02
CA LYS A 43 -5.14 -10.09 2.30
C LYS A 43 -4.14 -8.95 2.50
N ASN A 44 -2.86 -9.17 2.18
CA ASN A 44 -1.83 -8.13 2.27
C ASN A 44 -2.13 -6.95 1.31
N ILE A 45 -2.54 -7.22 0.07
CA ILE A 45 -2.97 -6.17 -0.88
C ILE A 45 -4.05 -5.28 -0.25
N ASN A 46 -5.07 -5.89 0.37
CA ASN A 46 -6.16 -5.14 1.00
C ASN A 46 -5.66 -4.28 2.19
N VAL A 47 -4.73 -4.80 3.00
CA VAL A 47 -4.12 -4.03 4.10
C VAL A 47 -3.36 -2.81 3.57
N HIS A 48 -2.49 -3.02 2.59
CA HIS A 48 -1.70 -1.93 1.99
C HIS A 48 -2.59 -0.91 1.27
N GLN A 49 -3.68 -1.35 0.63
CA GLN A 49 -4.66 -0.42 0.05
C GLN A 49 -5.35 0.44 1.13
N ASN A 50 -5.65 -0.12 2.30
CA ASN A 50 -6.21 0.63 3.42
C ASN A 50 -5.20 1.65 3.99
N HIS A 51 -3.92 1.29 4.09
CA HIS A 51 -2.87 2.22 4.49
C HIS A 51 -2.74 3.37 3.49
N TYR A 52 -2.65 3.05 2.19
CA TYR A 52 -2.59 4.03 1.11
C TYR A 52 -3.78 5.01 1.19
N ASN A 53 -5.00 4.51 1.35
CA ASN A 53 -6.19 5.33 1.45
C ASN A 53 -6.17 6.23 2.70
N SER A 54 -5.65 5.72 3.81
CA SER A 54 -5.49 6.47 5.06
C SER A 54 -4.50 7.63 4.88
N LEU A 55 -3.33 7.36 4.28
CA LEU A 55 -2.34 8.38 3.95
C LEU A 55 -2.88 9.42 2.97
N LEU A 56 -3.63 8.99 1.95
CA LEU A 56 -4.24 9.89 0.97
C LEU A 56 -5.26 10.82 1.62
N ASN A 57 -6.00 10.35 2.62
CA ASN A 57 -6.93 11.17 3.37
C ASN A 57 -6.24 12.21 4.26
N LEU A 58 -4.98 12.00 4.66
CA LEU A 58 -4.19 13.01 5.37
C LEU A 58 -3.71 14.15 4.47
N LEU A 59 -3.72 13.95 3.14
CA LEU A 59 -3.35 14.97 2.16
C LEU A 59 -4.55 15.78 1.63
N LYS A 60 -5.79 15.41 2.00
CA LYS A 60 -7.01 16.14 1.66
C LYS A 60 -7.31 17.21 2.70
#